data_AF-A0A6P0IF32-F1
#
_entry.id   AF-A0A6P0IF32-F1
#
_cell.length_a   1.000
_cell.length_b   1.000
_cell.length_c   1.000
_cell.angle_alpha   90.00
_cell.angle_beta   90.00
_cell.angle_gamma   90.00
#
_symmetry.space_group_name_H-M   'P 1'
#
loop_
_entity.id
_entity.type
_entity.pdbx_description
1 polymer ?
#
loop_
_entity_poly.entity_id
_entity_poly.type
_entity_poly.pdbx_seq_one_letter_code
_entity_poly.pdbx_strand_id
1 'polypeptide(L)'
;MDYTEILKKALDWGQENHPESSINHHAAFANSVGYLVVGISGGYGGPSIREHCVSHALAGDGFNTNIGTNIGVMTLQFPDGRLPRGGEWSFQKACEFAEPICYGILPAIAVKVYQTEHCSNDDPEDLKEIENRQRNL
;
A
#
# COMPACT_ATOMS: atom_id res chain seq x y z
N MET A 1 14.28 14.40 -5.35
CA MET A 1 13.03 14.19 -6.09
C MET A 1 11.93 14.59 -5.14
N ASP A 2 11.06 15.52 -5.55
CA ASP A 2 9.92 15.93 -4.74
C ASP A 2 8.93 14.77 -4.58
N TYR A 3 8.18 14.75 -3.49
CA TYR A 3 7.18 13.70 -3.22
C TYR A 3 6.17 13.59 -4.36
N THR A 4 5.72 14.74 -4.87
CA THR A 4 4.79 14.83 -6.01
C THR A 4 5.38 14.22 -7.29
N GLU A 5 6.69 14.40 -7.52
CA GLU A 5 7.38 13.83 -8.67
C GLU A 5 7.46 12.31 -8.57
N ILE A 6 7.72 11.77 -7.37
CA ILE A 6 7.73 10.31 -7.12
C ILE A 6 6.36 9.71 -7.37
N LEU A 7 5.31 10.32 -6.80
CA LEU A 7 3.93 9.88 -6.97
C LEU A 7 3.53 9.84 -8.45
N LYS A 8 3.79 10.92 -9.18
CA LYS A 8 3.48 10.98 -10.61
C LYS A 8 4.26 9.92 -11.39
N LYS A 9 5.56 9.79 -11.14
CA LYS A 9 6.40 8.81 -11.82
C LYS A 9 5.95 7.37 -11.55
N ALA A 10 5.51 7.06 -10.33
CA ALA A 10 4.97 5.75 -9.98
C ALA A 10 3.60 5.51 -10.65
N LEU A 11 2.75 6.53 -10.72
CA LEU A 11 1.47 6.45 -11.43
C LEU A 11 1.68 6.15 -12.92
N ASP A 12 2.56 6.92 -13.58
CA ASP A 12 2.89 6.75 -15.00
C ASP A 12 3.46 5.33 -15.24
N TRP A 13 4.40 4.88 -14.40
CA TRP A 13 4.95 3.52 -14.47
C TRP A 13 3.86 2.45 -14.32
N GLY A 14 2.96 2.60 -13.36
CA GLY A 14 1.87 1.65 -13.14
C GLY A 14 0.91 1.57 -14.33
N GLN A 15 0.57 2.72 -14.93
CA GLN A 15 -0.30 2.77 -16.11
C GLN A 15 0.37 2.18 -17.36
N GLU A 16 1.68 2.35 -17.52
CA GLU A 16 2.44 1.75 -18.62
C GLU A 16 2.54 0.23 -18.52
N ASN A 17 2.78 -0.30 -17.31
CA ASN A 17 3.02 -1.73 -17.10
C ASN A 17 1.74 -2.55 -16.86
N HIS A 18 0.69 -1.92 -16.31
CA HIS A 18 -0.58 -2.56 -15.96
C HIS A 18 -1.80 -1.78 -16.50
N PRO A 19 -1.89 -1.52 -17.82
CA PRO A 19 -2.85 -0.57 -18.40
C PRO A 19 -4.33 -0.93 -18.18
N GLU A 20 -4.63 -2.21 -17.96
CA GLU A 20 -6.00 -2.72 -17.75
C GLU A 20 -6.43 -2.66 -16.28
N SER A 21 -5.54 -2.26 -15.37
CA SER A 21 -5.85 -2.18 -13.94
C SER A 21 -6.74 -0.98 -13.62
N SER A 22 -7.44 -1.06 -12.49
CA SER A 22 -8.31 0.02 -12.07
C SER A 22 -7.52 1.25 -11.62
N ILE A 23 -8.19 2.41 -11.63
CA ILE A 23 -7.62 3.64 -11.08
C ILE A 23 -7.28 3.50 -9.58
N ASN A 24 -8.03 2.66 -8.84
CA ASN A 24 -7.77 2.38 -7.44
C ASN A 24 -6.46 1.60 -7.25
N HIS A 25 -6.17 0.61 -8.09
CA HIS A 25 -4.89 -0.11 -8.06
C HIS A 25 -3.72 0.79 -8.45
N HIS A 26 -3.89 1.66 -9.46
CA HIS A 26 -2.88 2.65 -9.81
C HIS A 26 -2.61 3.66 -8.68
N ALA A 27 -3.65 4.15 -8.01
CA ALA A 27 -3.51 5.03 -6.86
C ALA A 27 -2.81 4.32 -5.69
N ALA A 28 -3.22 3.08 -5.38
CA ALA A 28 -2.61 2.27 -4.34
C ALA A 28 -1.12 2.01 -4.62
N PHE A 29 -0.77 1.69 -5.86
CA PHE A 29 0.62 1.50 -6.28
C PHE A 29 1.44 2.79 -6.13
N ALA A 30 0.94 3.92 -6.64
CA ALA A 30 1.64 5.19 -6.54
C ALA A 30 1.89 5.61 -5.08
N ASN A 31 0.87 5.53 -4.24
CA ASN A 31 1.00 5.84 -2.81
C ASN A 31 1.97 4.88 -2.10
N SER A 32 1.95 3.59 -2.46
CA SER A 32 2.88 2.57 -1.91
C SER A 32 4.32 2.86 -2.29
N VAL A 33 4.61 3.19 -3.55
CA VAL A 33 5.95 3.57 -4.00
C VAL A 33 6.39 4.87 -3.33
N GLY A 34 5.49 5.86 -3.22
CA GLY A 34 5.73 7.10 -2.47
C GLY A 34 6.16 6.82 -1.02
N TYR A 35 5.44 5.95 -0.34
CA TYR A 35 5.76 5.50 1.01
C TYR A 35 7.12 4.82 1.11
N LEU A 36 7.41 3.87 0.22
CA LEU A 36 8.67 3.14 0.22
C LEU A 36 9.88 4.06 0.00
N VAL A 37 9.75 5.05 -0.89
CA VAL A 37 10.88 5.93 -1.28
C VAL A 37 11.03 7.14 -0.35
N VAL A 38 9.93 7.72 0.15
CA VAL A 38 9.95 9.00 0.88
C VAL A 38 9.54 8.84 2.36
N GLY A 39 8.97 7.69 2.73
CA GLY A 39 8.55 7.40 4.11
C GLY A 39 7.19 8.00 4.49
N ILE A 40 6.50 8.63 3.53
CA ILE A 40 5.17 9.22 3.70
C ILE A 40 4.24 8.55 2.69
N SER A 41 3.08 8.10 3.16
CA SER A 41 2.05 7.46 2.33
C SER A 41 0.87 8.40 2.06
N GLY A 42 0.03 8.05 1.09
CA GLY A 42 -1.08 8.88 0.59
C GLY A 42 -0.77 9.67 -0.68
N GLY A 43 -1.70 10.51 -1.14
CA GLY A 43 -1.54 11.32 -2.36
C GLY A 43 -2.73 11.20 -3.29
N TYR A 44 -2.89 10.04 -3.94
CA TYR A 44 -4.01 9.78 -4.84
C TYR A 44 -5.13 9.03 -4.12
N GLY A 45 -6.32 9.64 -4.03
CA GLY A 45 -7.58 9.03 -3.55
C GLY A 45 -7.67 8.74 -2.05
N GLY A 46 -6.54 8.64 -1.35
CA GLY A 46 -6.47 8.31 0.08
C GLY A 46 -5.99 6.88 0.34
N PRO A 47 -5.94 6.46 1.61
CA PRO A 47 -5.43 5.14 2.00
C PRO A 47 -6.30 4.02 1.42
N SER A 48 -5.64 2.95 0.98
CA SER A 48 -6.28 1.72 0.49
C SER A 48 -5.73 0.48 1.18
N ILE A 49 -6.49 -0.60 1.17
CA ILE A 49 -6.13 -1.91 1.70
C ILE A 49 -4.85 -2.40 1.05
N ARG A 50 -4.69 -2.22 -0.27
CA ARG A 50 -3.47 -2.64 -0.98
C ARG A 50 -2.26 -1.82 -0.55
N GLU A 51 -2.39 -0.52 -0.37
CA GLU A 51 -1.33 0.34 0.18
C GLU A 51 -0.91 -0.12 1.58
N HIS A 52 -1.87 -0.42 2.44
CA HIS A 52 -1.59 -0.91 3.79
C HIS A 52 -1.03 -2.33 3.77
N CYS A 53 -1.43 -3.19 2.82
CA CYS A 53 -0.79 -4.50 2.64
C CYS A 53 0.70 -4.39 2.31
N VAL A 54 1.11 -3.41 1.50
CA VAL A 54 2.54 -3.13 1.26
C VAL A 54 3.24 -2.74 2.57
N SER A 55 2.63 -1.87 3.37
CA SER A 55 3.13 -1.50 4.69
C SER A 55 3.26 -2.71 5.64
N HIS A 56 2.30 -3.63 5.64
CA HIS A 56 2.38 -4.85 6.46
C HIS A 56 3.43 -5.84 5.95
N ALA A 57 3.66 -5.90 4.64
CA ALA A 57 4.70 -6.75 4.06
C ALA A 57 6.12 -6.35 4.53
N LEU A 58 6.34 -5.08 4.89
CA LEU A 58 7.61 -4.62 5.45
C LEU A 58 7.85 -5.07 6.89
N ALA A 59 6.77 -5.31 7.66
CA ALA A 59 6.91 -5.66 9.08
C ALA A 59 7.61 -7.01 9.26
N GLY A 60 7.34 -7.97 8.37
CA GLY A 60 7.84 -9.34 8.49
C GLY A 60 7.38 -10.00 9.79
N ASP A 61 8.33 -10.42 10.63
CA ASP A 61 8.07 -10.99 11.97
C ASP A 61 7.96 -9.90 13.05
N GLY A 62 8.14 -8.64 12.65
CA GLY A 62 7.89 -7.46 13.46
C GLY A 62 6.40 -7.15 13.58
N PHE A 63 6.06 -5.89 13.85
CA PHE A 63 4.67 -5.48 13.97
C PHE A 63 4.44 -4.03 13.56
N ASN A 64 3.20 -3.76 13.11
CA ASN A 64 2.69 -2.42 12.87
C ASN A 64 1.76 -2.04 14.02
N THR A 65 1.80 -0.78 14.44
CA THR A 65 0.86 -0.23 15.44
C THR A 65 0.27 1.07 14.94
N ASN A 66 -1.02 1.24 15.18
CA ASN A 66 -1.71 2.49 14.87
C ASN A 66 -1.51 3.45 16.05
N ILE A 67 -1.03 4.66 15.76
CA ILE A 67 -0.90 5.74 16.73
C ILE A 67 -1.80 6.90 16.35
N GLY A 68 -2.54 7.43 17.32
CA GLY A 68 -3.30 8.66 17.15
C GLY A 68 -2.35 9.86 17.16
N THR A 69 -2.40 10.67 16.12
CA THR A 69 -1.66 11.93 16.00
C THR A 69 -2.63 13.11 15.91
N ASN A 70 -2.11 14.33 16.04
CA ASN A 70 -2.88 15.57 15.82
C ASN A 70 -3.37 15.76 14.38
N ILE A 71 -2.93 14.93 13.44
CA ILE A 71 -3.29 14.95 12.02
C ILE A 71 -4.03 13.69 11.57
N GLY A 72 -4.43 12.81 12.50
CA GLY A 72 -5.14 11.57 12.20
C GLY A 72 -4.43 10.32 12.73
N VAL A 73 -4.85 9.14 12.26
CA VAL A 73 -4.21 7.87 12.61
C VAL A 73 -3.01 7.64 11.68
N MET A 74 -1.87 7.30 12.26
CA MET A 74 -0.66 6.93 11.53
C MET A 74 -0.25 5.51 11.88
N THR A 75 0.09 4.72 10.87
CA THR A 75 0.66 3.38 11.07
C THR A 75 2.17 3.50 11.29
N LEU A 76 2.63 3.20 12.50
CA LEU A 76 4.04 3.13 12.84
C LEU A 76 4.54 1.68 12.68
N GLN A 77 5.61 1.51 11.92
CA GLN A 77 6.18 0.20 11.65
C GLN A 77 7.40 -0.12 12.52
N PHE A 78 7.44 -1.34 13.04
CA PHE A 78 8.60 -1.93 13.72
C PHE A 78 9.04 -3.18 12.93
N PRO A 79 9.71 -2.99 11.77
CA PRO A 79 10.12 -4.11 10.93
C PRO A 79 11.24 -4.93 11.60
N ASP A 80 11.28 -6.21 11.29
CA ASP A 80 12.31 -7.15 11.77
C ASP A 80 13.72 -6.90 11.19
N GLY A 81 13.85 -5.97 10.25
CA GLY A 81 15.11 -5.54 9.65
C GLY A 81 15.54 -6.34 8.42
N ARG A 82 14.75 -7.32 7.94
CA ARG A 82 15.04 -8.06 6.70
C ARG A 82 14.89 -7.19 5.44
N LEU A 83 14.02 -6.18 5.51
CA LEU A 83 13.74 -5.24 4.44
C LEU A 83 14.07 -3.80 4.88
N PRO A 84 14.45 -2.90 3.94
CA PRO A 84 14.62 -1.49 4.23
C PRO A 84 13.32 -0.87 4.76
N ARG A 85 13.44 0.17 5.59
CA ARG A 85 12.27 0.91 6.09
C ARG A 85 11.66 1.76 4.98
N GLY A 86 10.39 2.16 5.13
CA GLY A 86 9.81 3.21 4.30
C GLY A 86 10.68 4.47 4.36
N GLY A 87 10.98 5.07 3.20
CA GLY A 87 11.92 6.18 3.05
C GLY A 87 13.35 5.78 2.70
N GLU A 88 13.67 4.49 2.69
CA GLU A 88 15.03 3.99 2.43
C GLU A 88 15.15 3.25 1.08
N TRP A 89 14.06 3.12 0.33
CA TRP A 89 14.05 2.38 -0.93
C TRP A 89 14.47 3.24 -2.13
N SER A 90 15.18 2.62 -3.07
CA SER A 90 15.28 3.18 -4.42
C SER A 90 13.95 3.04 -5.16
N PHE A 91 13.63 3.98 -6.05
CA PHE A 91 12.38 3.96 -6.81
C PHE A 91 12.13 2.63 -7.52
N GLN A 92 13.14 2.11 -8.22
CA GLN A 92 12.99 0.86 -8.97
C GLN A 92 12.69 -0.32 -8.04
N LYS A 93 13.40 -0.43 -6.91
CA LYS A 93 13.15 -1.51 -5.94
C LYS A 93 11.80 -1.37 -5.25
N ALA A 94 11.33 -0.14 -5.03
CA ALA A 94 9.99 0.11 -4.53
C ALA A 94 8.93 -0.36 -5.53
N CYS A 95 9.08 -0.08 -6.83
CA CYS A 95 8.17 -0.57 -7.87
C CYS A 95 8.14 -2.11 -7.91
N GLU A 96 9.31 -2.76 -7.99
CA GLU A 96 9.43 -4.23 -8.03
C GLU A 96 8.78 -4.90 -6.81
N PHE A 97 8.85 -4.26 -5.63
CA PHE A 97 8.27 -4.80 -4.40
C PHE A 97 6.75 -4.57 -4.31
N ALA A 98 6.28 -3.37 -4.65
CA ALA A 98 4.87 -3.00 -4.52
C ALA A 98 3.99 -3.61 -5.62
N GLU A 99 4.53 -3.79 -6.82
CA GLU A 99 3.81 -4.28 -8.00
C GLU A 99 2.96 -5.55 -7.74
N PRO A 100 3.53 -6.67 -7.26
CA PRO A 100 2.75 -7.89 -7.05
C PRO A 100 1.67 -7.75 -5.97
N ILE A 101 1.79 -6.78 -5.06
CA ILE A 101 0.83 -6.52 -4.00
C ILE A 101 -0.30 -5.61 -4.50
N CYS A 102 0.03 -4.61 -5.33
CA CYS A 102 -0.93 -3.64 -5.83
C CYS A 102 -1.71 -4.14 -7.05
N TYR A 103 -1.12 -4.99 -7.90
CA TYR A 103 -1.73 -5.49 -9.14
C TYR A 103 -1.99 -6.99 -9.14
N GLY A 104 -1.41 -7.73 -8.19
CA GLY A 104 -1.57 -9.18 -8.11
C GLY A 104 -2.76 -9.63 -7.26
N ILE A 105 -2.70 -10.90 -6.85
CA ILE A 105 -3.68 -11.51 -5.95
C ILE A 105 -3.72 -10.75 -4.63
N LEU A 106 -4.93 -10.43 -4.16
CA LEU A 106 -5.11 -9.70 -2.92
C LEU A 106 -4.47 -10.46 -1.74
N PRO A 107 -3.52 -9.87 -0.99
CA PRO A 107 -2.80 -10.57 0.06
C PRO A 107 -3.71 -11.16 1.14
N ALA A 108 -3.26 -12.24 1.80
CA ALA A 108 -4.04 -12.88 2.88
C ALA A 108 -4.31 -11.93 4.06
N ILE A 109 -3.38 -11.01 4.34
CA ILE A 109 -3.52 -10.01 5.41
C ILE A 109 -4.62 -8.98 5.13
N ALA A 110 -5.10 -8.86 3.88
CA ALA A 110 -6.08 -7.85 3.48
C ALA A 110 -7.37 -7.89 4.29
N VAL A 111 -7.83 -9.09 4.70
CA VAL A 111 -9.04 -9.22 5.54
C VAL A 111 -8.83 -8.57 6.91
N LYS A 112 -7.65 -8.75 7.51
CA LYS A 112 -7.30 -8.11 8.78
C LYS A 112 -7.19 -6.60 8.59
N VAL A 113 -6.46 -6.14 7.56
CA VAL A 113 -6.32 -4.71 7.24
C VAL A 113 -7.69 -4.05 7.10
N TYR A 114 -8.59 -4.66 6.33
CA TYR A 114 -9.98 -4.18 6.16
C TYR A 114 -10.75 -4.05 7.48
N GLN A 115 -10.53 -4.98 8.42
CA GLN A 115 -11.21 -4.98 9.72
C GLN A 115 -10.61 -4.00 10.72
N THR A 116 -9.31 -3.71 10.62
CA THR A 116 -8.57 -2.98 11.68
C THR A 116 -8.10 -1.59 11.27
N GLU A 117 -8.14 -1.25 9.98
CA GLU A 117 -7.58 0.00 9.45
C GLU A 117 -8.58 0.78 8.60
N HIS A 118 -8.44 2.10 8.63
CA HIS A 118 -9.32 3.00 7.90
C HIS A 118 -8.82 3.20 6.47
N CYS A 119 -9.41 2.45 5.54
CA CYS A 119 -9.19 2.60 4.10
C CYS A 119 -10.42 3.27 3.47
N SER A 120 -10.20 4.13 2.46
CA SER A 120 -11.28 4.89 1.80
C SER A 120 -11.19 4.87 0.27
N ASN A 121 -10.10 4.34 -0.29
CA ASN A 121 -9.84 4.32 -1.73
C ASN A 121 -9.71 2.90 -2.31
N ASP A 122 -10.41 1.96 -1.70
CA ASP A 122 -10.36 0.54 -2.08
C ASP A 122 -11.03 0.27 -3.41
N ASP A 123 -10.48 -0.70 -4.15
CA ASP A 123 -11.11 -1.18 -5.36
C ASP A 123 -12.40 -1.97 -5.04
N PRO A 124 -13.52 -1.74 -5.75
CA PRO A 124 -14.76 -2.49 -5.52
C PRO A 124 -14.63 -4.01 -5.64
N GLU A 125 -13.76 -4.52 -6.51
CA GLU A 125 -13.52 -5.96 -6.66
C GLU A 125 -12.72 -6.52 -5.48
N ASP A 126 -11.76 -5.75 -4.93
CA ASP A 126 -11.05 -6.13 -3.71
C ASP A 126 -12.02 -6.25 -2.52
N LEU A 127 -12.97 -5.33 -2.41
CA LEU A 127 -14.00 -5.36 -1.38
C LEU A 127 -14.90 -6.60 -1.52
N LYS A 128 -15.37 -6.91 -2.73
CA LYS A 128 -16.15 -8.14 -3.00
C LYS A 128 -15.36 -9.40 -2.65
N GLU A 129 -14.07 -9.44 -2.99
CA GLU A 129 -13.20 -10.56 -2.65
C GLU A 129 -13.08 -10.73 -1.13
N ILE A 130 -12.88 -9.65 -0.38
CA ILE A 130 -12.81 -9.69 1.09
C ILE A 130 -14.13 -10.18 1.70
N GLU A 131 -15.27 -9.67 1.23
CA GLU A 131 -16.59 -10.12 1.67
C GLU A 131 -16.82 -11.61 1.39
N ASN A 132 -16.33 -12.13 0.26
CA ASN A 132 -16.38 -13.56 -0.05
C ASN A 132 -15.49 -14.37 0.90
N ARG A 133 -14.27 -13.90 1.20
CA ARG A 133 -13.35 -14.56 2.14
C ARG A 133 -13.96 -14.62 3.55
N GLN A 134 -14.56 -13.53 4.02
CA GLN A 134 -15.20 -13.45 5.34
C GLN A 134 -16.39 -14.40 5.51
N ARG A 135 -17.14 -14.69 4.43
CA ARG A 135 -18.27 -15.63 4.46
C ARG A 135 -17.87 -17.10 4.53
N ASN A 136 -16.62 -17.41 4.17
CA ASN A 136 -16.09 -18.78 4.14
C ASN A 136 -15.17 -19.10 5.34
N LEU A 137 -15.12 -18.20 6.33
CA LEU A 137 -14.45 -18.38 7.63
C LEU A 137 -15.47 -18.84 8.68
#